data_AF-A0A1B6CPA0-F1
#
_entry.id   AF-A0A1B6CPA0-F1
#
_cell.length_a   1.000
_cell.length_b   1.000
_cell.length_c   1.000
_cell.angle_alpha   90.00
_cell.angle_beta   90.00
_cell.angle_gamma   90.00
#
_symmetry.space_group_name_H-M   'P 1'
#
loop_
_entity.id
_entity.type
_entity.pdbx_description
1 polymer ?
#
loop_
_entity_poly.entity_id
_entity_poly.type
_entity_poly.pdbx_seq_one_letter_code
_entity_poly.pdbx_strand_id
1 'polypeptide(L)'
;MLDVFLSCATQPILESSSNIRFGCYHLSYLGLEDHFSTAFLSPFNNSWYDIHDFTPTQGGHNWSILPNKTSILDYLQPPAAHGNLRISLNKNDSIVPVTTGIFNQLTDVSEACLVVFFFDGREENTASTFIRKFNHDMPDAKLLTTKKVLLSPRDAEIIFGTTTYNQVTTRGPLIGLVVVGQQVNSYCQKAVSEITSETDKIYVSNDQRTSTVQVDTFINVSNMNLQT
;
A
#
# COMPACT_ATOMS: atom_id res chain seq x y z
N MET A 1 -0.51 10.17 25.62
CA MET A 1 -0.43 9.10 24.61
C MET A 1 -1.43 9.43 23.52
N LEU A 2 -1.00 9.44 22.27
CA LEU A 2 -1.85 9.72 21.11
C LEU A 2 -1.82 8.51 20.18
N ASP A 3 -3.00 8.05 19.77
CA ASP A 3 -3.15 6.94 18.83
C ASP A 3 -3.79 7.46 17.54
N VAL A 4 -3.12 7.25 16.41
CA VAL A 4 -3.51 7.82 15.12
C VAL A 4 -3.61 6.73 14.05
N PHE A 5 -4.78 6.60 13.44
CA PHE A 5 -4.97 5.80 12.23
C PHE A 5 -4.85 6.73 11.01
N LEU A 6 -3.71 6.66 10.31
CA LEU A 6 -3.26 7.69 9.39
C LEU A 6 -3.29 7.23 7.92
N SER A 7 -3.71 8.14 7.05
CA SER A 7 -3.45 8.10 5.61
C SER A 7 -2.63 9.36 5.29
N CYS A 8 -1.39 9.20 4.87
CA CYS A 8 -0.49 10.32 4.59
C CYS A 8 0.30 10.05 3.31
N ALA A 9 0.21 10.95 2.32
CA ALA A 9 0.92 10.79 1.06
C ALA A 9 2.45 10.91 1.24
N THR A 10 2.87 11.78 2.17
CA THR A 10 4.28 12.08 2.47
C THR A 10 4.75 11.40 3.75
N GLN A 11 6.04 11.54 4.08
CA GLN A 11 6.61 11.13 5.36
C GLN A 11 5.95 11.93 6.50
N PRO A 12 5.23 11.30 7.46
CA PRO A 12 4.70 12.02 8.62
C PRO A 12 5.84 12.50 9.53
N ILE A 13 5.67 13.71 10.08
CA ILE A 13 6.68 14.39 10.89
C ILE A 13 6.21 14.52 12.34
N LEU A 14 7.14 14.32 13.27
CA LEU A 14 6.99 14.51 14.70
C LEU A 14 8.02 15.52 15.21
N GLU A 15 7.59 16.42 16.10
CA GLU A 15 8.47 17.36 16.80
C GLU A 15 7.95 17.62 18.22
N SER A 16 8.85 17.71 19.19
CA SER A 16 8.59 18.03 20.60
C SER A 16 7.42 17.25 21.21
N SER A 17 7.31 15.98 20.84
CA SER A 17 6.17 15.11 21.15
C SER A 17 6.63 13.72 21.56
N SER A 18 5.86 13.01 22.39
CA SER A 18 6.18 11.66 22.84
C SER A 18 4.96 10.77 23.04
N ASN A 19 5.17 9.46 23.02
CA ASN A 19 4.15 8.43 23.19
C ASN A 19 3.03 8.51 22.14
N ILE A 20 3.44 8.59 20.86
CA ILE A 20 2.51 8.55 19.72
C ILE A 20 2.55 7.17 19.07
N ARG A 21 1.40 6.59 18.75
CA ARG A 21 1.32 5.32 18.03
C ARG A 21 0.57 5.50 16.73
N PHE A 22 1.10 4.93 15.66
CA PHE A 22 0.52 5.02 14.32
C PHE A 22 -0.04 3.68 13.88
N GLY A 23 -1.19 3.70 13.21
CA GLY A 23 -1.79 2.58 12.49
C GLY A 23 -2.24 3.01 11.11
N CYS A 24 -2.44 2.05 10.20
CA CYS A 24 -2.98 2.34 8.88
C CYS A 24 -4.44 2.80 9.00
N TYR A 25 -4.80 3.90 8.33
CA TYR A 25 -6.20 4.30 8.15
C TYR A 25 -7.03 3.20 7.49
N HIS A 26 -8.25 2.95 8.00
CA HIS A 26 -9.18 2.00 7.38
C HIS A 26 -10.67 2.28 7.66
N LEU A 27 -11.06 3.56 7.61
CA LEU A 27 -12.44 4.01 7.73
C LEU A 27 -13.06 4.14 6.33
N SER A 28 -14.34 3.78 6.20
CA SER A 28 -15.10 3.89 4.95
C SER A 28 -16.50 4.46 5.19
N TYR A 29 -17.02 5.24 4.26
CA TYR A 29 -18.42 5.68 4.23
C TYR A 29 -18.80 6.09 2.81
N LEU A 30 -20.11 6.22 2.55
CA LEU A 30 -20.62 6.63 1.25
C LEU A 30 -20.15 8.06 0.89
N GLY A 31 -19.43 8.21 -0.22
CA GLY A 31 -18.89 9.49 -0.68
C GLY A 31 -17.44 9.76 -0.25
N LEU A 32 -16.81 8.87 0.54
CA LEU A 32 -15.41 9.04 0.94
C LEU A 32 -14.45 9.01 -0.26
N GLU A 33 -14.74 8.21 -1.29
CA GLU A 33 -13.96 8.17 -2.53
C GLU A 33 -13.93 9.53 -3.25
N ASP A 34 -15.10 10.18 -3.37
CA ASP A 34 -15.21 11.53 -3.94
C ASP A 34 -14.44 12.56 -3.11
N HIS A 35 -14.42 12.43 -1.79
CA HIS A 35 -13.66 13.31 -0.91
C HIS A 35 -12.14 13.14 -1.10
N PHE A 36 -11.65 11.91 -1.24
CA PHE A 36 -10.23 11.65 -1.58
C PHE A 36 -9.88 12.26 -2.94
N SER A 37 -10.72 12.02 -3.94
CA SER A 37 -10.55 12.57 -5.30
C SER A 37 -10.51 14.10 -5.30
N THR A 38 -11.47 14.76 -4.64
CA THR A 38 -11.57 16.22 -4.55
C THR A 38 -10.42 16.84 -3.74
N ALA A 39 -9.86 16.09 -2.80
CA ALA A 39 -8.67 16.48 -2.05
C ALA A 39 -7.35 16.18 -2.78
N PHE A 40 -7.40 15.63 -3.99
CA PHE A 40 -6.24 15.16 -4.76
C PHE A 40 -5.38 14.13 -4.01
N LEU A 41 -6.03 13.30 -3.19
CA LEU A 41 -5.39 12.24 -2.42
C LEU A 41 -5.62 10.90 -3.13
N SER A 42 -4.52 10.21 -3.45
CA SER A 42 -4.58 8.82 -3.91
C SER A 42 -4.71 7.88 -2.71
N PRO A 43 -5.73 7.00 -2.65
CA PRO A 43 -5.83 5.98 -1.60
C PRO A 43 -4.62 5.03 -1.57
N PHE A 44 -3.93 4.88 -2.71
CA PHE A 44 -2.77 4.02 -2.86
C PHE A 44 -1.46 4.66 -2.42
N ASN A 45 -1.42 5.96 -2.09
CA ASN A 45 -0.23 6.62 -1.57
C ASN A 45 -0.37 6.85 -0.06
N ASN A 46 0.09 5.89 0.73
CA ASN A 46 0.01 5.94 2.18
C ASN A 46 1.32 5.52 2.87
N SER A 47 2.05 6.51 3.39
CA SER A 47 3.32 6.38 4.09
C SER A 47 3.16 6.52 5.61
N TRP A 48 2.00 6.15 6.17
CA TRP A 48 1.66 6.25 7.59
C TRP A 48 2.68 5.66 8.57
N TYR A 49 3.55 4.78 8.08
CA TYR A 49 4.53 4.02 8.84
C TYR A 49 5.94 4.64 8.84
N ASP A 50 6.24 5.54 7.91
CA ASP A 50 7.58 6.12 7.73
C ASP A 50 7.68 7.44 8.49
N ILE A 51 7.87 7.38 9.81
CA ILE A 51 7.81 8.58 10.67
C ILE A 51 9.20 9.22 10.81
N HIS A 52 9.29 10.52 10.54
CA HIS A 52 10.45 11.33 10.86
C HIS A 52 10.28 12.05 12.21
N ASP A 53 11.23 11.88 13.13
CA ASP A 53 11.23 12.54 14.44
C ASP A 53 12.37 13.55 14.52
N PHE A 54 12.04 14.84 14.57
CA PHE A 54 13.03 15.93 14.67
C PHE A 54 13.63 16.06 16.08
N THR A 55 13.01 15.47 17.10
CA THR A 55 13.42 15.60 18.51
C THR A 55 13.53 14.23 19.20
N PRO A 56 14.33 13.29 18.66
CA PRO A 56 14.41 11.93 19.19
C PRO A 56 14.94 11.94 20.62
N THR A 57 14.35 11.11 21.48
CA THR A 57 14.84 10.92 22.85
C THR A 57 16.10 10.04 22.87
N GLN A 58 17.01 10.30 23.81
CA GLN A 58 18.20 9.46 23.97
C GLN A 58 17.80 8.04 24.34
N GLY A 59 18.05 7.07 23.44
CA GLY A 59 17.84 5.65 23.70
C GLY A 59 16.50 5.06 23.22
N GLY A 60 15.69 5.79 22.45
CA GLY A 60 14.45 5.24 21.90
C GLY A 60 13.78 6.11 20.84
N HIS A 61 12.60 5.67 20.41
CA HIS A 61 11.72 6.44 19.53
C HIS A 61 10.58 7.05 20.35
N ASN A 62 10.21 8.30 20.05
CA ASN A 62 9.05 8.95 20.65
C ASN A 62 7.71 8.41 20.12
N TRP A 63 7.78 7.52 19.13
CA TRP A 63 6.65 6.91 18.47
C TRP A 63 6.84 5.39 18.34
N SER A 64 5.72 4.71 18.09
CA SER A 64 5.72 3.29 17.73
C SER A 64 4.56 2.97 16.81
N ILE A 65 4.46 1.73 16.38
CA ILE A 65 3.39 1.25 15.49
C ILE A 65 2.39 0.44 16.29
N LEU A 66 1.11 0.70 16.07
CA LEU A 66 0.04 -0.09 16.65
C LEU A 66 0.17 -1.54 16.15
N PRO A 67 0.05 -2.54 17.05
CA PRO A 67 0.09 -3.94 16.65
C PRO A 67 -0.94 -4.26 15.57
N ASN A 68 -0.61 -5.10 14.58
CA ASN A 68 -1.54 -5.43 13.46
C ASN A 68 -2.89 -6.02 13.89
N LYS A 69 -2.94 -6.63 15.08
CA LYS A 69 -4.14 -7.24 15.69
C LYS A 69 -5.04 -6.22 16.40
N THR A 70 -4.62 -4.96 16.47
CA THR A 70 -5.38 -3.89 17.12
C THR A 70 -6.69 -3.68 16.39
N SER A 71 -7.80 -3.68 17.13
CA SER A 71 -9.10 -3.29 16.58
C SER A 71 -9.24 -1.78 16.65
N ILE A 72 -9.56 -1.14 15.53
CA ILE A 72 -9.84 0.31 15.51
C ILE A 72 -11.03 0.69 16.41
N LEU A 73 -11.95 -0.25 16.68
CA LEU A 73 -13.09 -0.06 17.58
C LEU A 73 -12.68 0.17 19.03
N ASP A 74 -11.47 -0.25 19.42
CA ASP A 74 -10.92 0.00 20.76
C ASP A 74 -10.51 1.48 20.92
N TYR A 75 -10.43 2.25 19.83
CA TYR A 75 -9.91 3.62 19.78
C TYR A 75 -10.93 4.61 19.22
N LEU A 76 -11.71 4.18 18.23
CA LEU A 76 -12.68 5.00 17.53
C LEU A 76 -14.05 4.31 17.60
N GLN A 77 -14.96 4.94 18.34
CA GLN A 77 -16.36 4.56 18.33
C GLN A 77 -17.06 5.39 17.25
N PRO A 78 -17.75 4.75 16.28
CA PRO A 78 -18.66 5.48 15.41
C PRO A 78 -19.67 6.25 16.30
N PRO A 79 -19.86 7.57 16.10
CA PRO A 79 -20.96 8.30 16.72
C PRO A 79 -22.32 7.55 16.71
N ALA A 80 -23.15 7.78 17.72
CA ALA A 80 -24.43 7.06 17.83
C ALA A 80 -25.49 7.53 16.80
N ALA A 81 -25.32 8.73 16.23
CA ALA A 81 -26.29 9.40 15.37
C ALA A 81 -25.73 9.64 13.95
N HIS A 82 -25.75 8.62 13.10
CA HIS A 82 -25.27 8.73 11.71
C HIS A 82 -26.30 8.30 10.68
N GLY A 83 -27.58 8.66 10.88
CA GLY A 83 -28.74 8.06 10.22
C GLY A 83 -28.60 7.61 8.76
N ASN A 84 -27.71 8.22 7.95
CA ASN A 84 -27.46 7.85 6.56
C ASN A 84 -25.98 7.59 6.15
N LEU A 85 -24.95 7.88 6.96
CA LEU A 85 -23.54 7.87 6.47
C LEU A 85 -22.96 6.46 6.25
N ARG A 86 -23.51 5.44 6.94
CA ARG A 86 -23.09 4.03 6.88
C ARG A 86 -21.57 3.85 7.04
N ILE A 87 -21.02 4.37 8.13
CA ILE A 87 -19.58 4.24 8.44
C ILE A 87 -19.25 2.76 8.65
N SER A 88 -18.24 2.27 7.93
CA SER A 88 -17.60 0.99 8.16
C SER A 88 -16.17 1.21 8.67
N LEU A 89 -15.78 0.40 9.64
CA LEU A 89 -14.43 0.31 10.18
C LEU A 89 -13.78 -1.03 9.82
N ASN A 90 -14.43 -1.81 8.94
CA ASN A 90 -13.91 -3.07 8.43
C ASN A 90 -12.78 -2.79 7.42
N LYS A 91 -11.64 -3.45 7.59
CA LYS A 91 -10.47 -3.35 6.72
C LYS A 91 -10.82 -3.62 5.24
N ASN A 92 -11.76 -4.52 4.98
CA ASN A 92 -12.16 -4.90 3.62
C ASN A 92 -13.07 -3.88 2.92
N ASP A 93 -13.68 -2.97 3.68
CA ASP A 93 -14.54 -1.91 3.14
C ASP A 93 -13.78 -0.60 2.93
N SER A 94 -12.55 -0.49 3.46
CA SER A 94 -11.70 0.69 3.35
C SER A 94 -11.33 0.99 1.90
N ILE A 95 -11.43 2.27 1.52
CA ILE A 95 -10.92 2.72 0.22
C ILE A 95 -9.39 2.81 0.21
N VAL A 96 -8.77 3.08 1.36
CA VAL A 96 -7.32 3.04 1.55
C VAL A 96 -6.93 1.59 1.82
N PRO A 97 -6.09 0.95 0.99
CA PRO A 97 -5.60 -0.38 1.26
C PRO A 97 -4.94 -0.44 2.64
N VAL A 98 -5.35 -1.41 3.46
CA VAL A 98 -4.78 -1.58 4.81
C VAL A 98 -3.43 -2.27 4.68
N THR A 99 -2.35 -1.50 4.87
CA THR A 99 -0.98 -1.98 4.74
C THR A 99 -0.33 -2.21 6.10
N THR A 100 0.74 -3.01 6.16
CA THR A 100 1.53 -3.24 7.38
C THR A 100 2.76 -2.35 7.49
N GLY A 101 3.06 -1.57 6.45
CA GLY A 101 4.28 -0.78 6.35
C GLY A 101 5.53 -1.62 6.11
N ILE A 102 6.62 -0.93 5.75
CA ILE A 102 7.91 -1.55 5.42
C ILE A 102 8.83 -1.43 6.64
N PHE A 103 8.63 -2.28 7.66
CA PHE A 103 9.47 -2.29 8.87
C PHE A 103 10.37 -3.50 8.93
N ASN A 104 11.63 -3.41 8.50
CA ASN A 104 12.61 -4.52 8.51
C ASN A 104 12.02 -5.87 8.03
N GLN A 105 10.96 -5.80 7.21
CA GLN A 105 10.04 -6.91 6.96
C GLN A 105 10.46 -7.71 5.74
N LEU A 106 11.45 -7.24 4.99
CA LEU A 106 11.99 -7.95 3.84
C LEU A 106 13.12 -8.92 4.22
N THR A 107 13.72 -8.77 5.40
CA THR A 107 14.79 -9.67 5.88
C THR A 107 14.27 -10.97 6.48
N ASP A 108 13.03 -10.96 7.00
CA ASP A 108 12.42 -12.09 7.74
C ASP A 108 11.31 -12.82 6.95
N VAL A 109 11.07 -12.46 5.69
CA VAL A 109 10.00 -13.05 4.88
C VAL A 109 10.52 -14.14 3.95
N SER A 110 9.74 -15.20 3.80
CA SER A 110 10.04 -16.34 2.93
C SER A 110 9.98 -15.97 1.44
N GLU A 111 9.14 -15.01 1.08
CA GLU A 111 8.91 -14.62 -0.31
C GLU A 111 8.20 -13.25 -0.38
N ALA A 112 8.55 -12.46 -1.40
CA ALA A 112 7.94 -11.18 -1.74
C ALA A 112 7.52 -11.20 -3.21
N CYS A 113 6.42 -10.50 -3.54
CA CYS A 113 5.93 -10.32 -4.90
C CYS A 113 5.59 -8.85 -5.16
N LEU A 114 6.01 -8.34 -6.32
CA LEU A 114 5.55 -7.07 -6.85
C LEU A 114 4.41 -7.34 -7.85
N VAL A 115 3.26 -6.71 -7.61
CA VAL A 115 2.13 -6.70 -8.55
C VAL A 115 1.91 -5.27 -9.01
N VAL A 116 1.91 -5.02 -10.32
CA VAL A 116 1.73 -3.69 -10.90
C VAL A 116 0.56 -3.68 -11.85
N PHE A 117 -0.38 -2.78 -11.63
CA PHE A 117 -1.52 -2.51 -12.50
C PHE A 117 -1.20 -1.26 -13.33
N PHE A 118 -1.08 -1.44 -14.65
CA PHE A 118 -0.81 -0.34 -15.56
C PHE A 118 -2.08 0.47 -15.84
N PHE A 119 -1.89 1.75 -16.15
CA PHE A 119 -2.99 2.66 -16.45
C PHE A 119 -3.85 2.17 -17.62
N ASP A 120 -5.12 1.90 -17.35
CA ASP A 120 -6.14 1.51 -18.35
C ASP A 120 -7.50 2.19 -18.12
N GLY A 121 -7.58 3.11 -17.15
CA GLY A 121 -8.81 3.79 -16.72
C GLY A 121 -9.63 2.98 -15.71
N ARG A 122 -9.21 1.75 -15.38
CA ARG A 122 -9.85 0.86 -14.40
C ARG A 122 -8.83 0.22 -13.46
N GLU A 123 -7.57 0.65 -13.49
CA GLU A 123 -6.47 0.04 -12.76
C GLU A 123 -6.68 0.12 -11.25
N GLU A 124 -7.24 1.22 -10.74
CA GLU A 124 -7.59 1.38 -9.32
C GLU A 124 -8.63 0.36 -8.86
N ASN A 125 -9.72 0.22 -9.61
CA ASN A 125 -10.78 -0.74 -9.30
C ASN A 125 -10.25 -2.19 -9.36
N THR A 126 -9.42 -2.48 -10.36
CA THR A 126 -8.80 -3.79 -10.55
C THR A 126 -7.84 -4.11 -9.40
N ALA A 127 -7.01 -3.15 -8.99
CA ALA A 127 -6.10 -3.28 -7.84
C ALA A 127 -6.89 -3.47 -6.53
N SER A 128 -7.93 -2.68 -6.28
CA SER A 128 -8.79 -2.85 -5.10
C SER A 128 -9.49 -4.21 -5.07
N THR A 129 -9.93 -4.72 -6.22
CA THR A 129 -10.53 -6.06 -6.35
C THR A 129 -9.51 -7.15 -6.04
N PHE A 130 -8.30 -7.03 -6.59
CA PHE A 130 -7.19 -7.94 -6.28
C PHE A 130 -6.85 -7.94 -4.79
N ILE A 131 -6.74 -6.77 -4.15
CA ILE A 131 -6.41 -6.64 -2.72
C ILE A 131 -7.47 -7.33 -1.85
N ARG A 132 -8.76 -7.17 -2.15
CA ARG A 132 -9.82 -7.86 -1.41
C ARG A 132 -9.72 -9.38 -1.54
N LYS A 133 -9.45 -9.88 -2.75
CA LYS A 133 -9.25 -11.30 -3.02
C LYS A 133 -7.99 -11.83 -2.29
N PHE A 134 -6.88 -11.10 -2.34
CA PHE A 134 -5.64 -11.42 -1.64
C PHE A 134 -5.85 -11.49 -0.12
N ASN A 135 -6.49 -10.49 0.49
CA ASN A 135 -6.77 -10.47 1.92
C ASN A 135 -7.70 -11.62 2.37
N HIS A 136 -8.60 -12.07 1.49
CA HIS A 136 -9.49 -13.19 1.75
C HIS A 136 -8.78 -14.54 1.62
N ASP A 137 -8.04 -14.74 0.53
CA ASP A 137 -7.44 -16.04 0.18
C ASP A 137 -6.12 -16.30 0.94
N MET A 138 -5.40 -15.24 1.33
CA MET A 138 -4.08 -15.30 1.96
C MET A 138 -4.03 -14.50 3.28
N PRO A 139 -4.81 -14.90 4.33
CA PRO A 139 -4.94 -14.13 5.56
C PRO A 139 -3.64 -13.98 6.39
N ASP A 140 -2.67 -14.89 6.19
CA ASP A 140 -1.37 -14.84 6.85
C ASP A 140 -0.32 -14.04 6.05
N ALA A 141 -0.60 -13.75 4.78
CA ALA A 141 0.24 -12.90 3.95
C ALA A 141 -0.04 -11.41 4.26
N LYS A 142 0.91 -10.55 3.92
CA LYS A 142 0.86 -9.12 4.24
C LYS A 142 0.98 -8.29 2.99
N LEU A 143 0.12 -7.27 2.87
CA LEU A 143 0.32 -6.15 1.97
C LEU A 143 1.21 -5.11 2.68
N LEU A 144 2.48 -5.01 2.28
CA LEU A 144 3.44 -4.13 2.93
C LEU A 144 3.18 -2.67 2.60
N THR A 145 2.99 -2.36 1.32
CA THR A 145 2.77 -1.00 0.85
C THR A 145 2.07 -1.02 -0.52
N THR A 146 1.51 0.13 -0.86
CA THR A 146 0.98 0.44 -2.19
C THR A 146 1.57 1.77 -2.66
N LYS A 147 1.67 1.96 -3.97
CA LYS A 147 2.10 3.24 -4.57
C LYS A 147 1.38 3.48 -5.88
N LYS A 148 0.79 4.66 -6.05
CA LYS A 148 0.39 5.21 -7.36
C LYS A 148 1.47 6.18 -7.83
N VAL A 149 2.16 5.84 -8.93
CA VAL A 149 3.37 6.55 -9.38
C VAL A 149 3.47 6.56 -10.90
N LEU A 150 4.00 7.65 -11.46
CA LEU A 150 4.42 7.70 -12.86
C LEU A 150 5.85 7.16 -12.97
N LEU A 151 6.06 6.16 -13.82
CA LEU A 151 7.40 5.62 -14.07
C LEU A 151 7.89 6.03 -15.44
N SER A 152 9.14 6.48 -15.53
CA SER A 152 9.80 6.63 -16.82
C SER A 152 10.03 5.24 -17.45
N PRO A 153 10.17 5.13 -18.79
CA PRO A 153 10.55 3.88 -19.43
C PRO A 153 11.86 3.28 -18.89
N ARG A 154 12.80 4.13 -18.48
CA ARG A 154 14.07 3.71 -17.88
C ARG A 154 13.86 3.09 -16.50
N ASP A 155 13.04 3.72 -15.67
CA ASP A 155 12.70 3.19 -14.34
C ASP A 155 11.95 1.86 -14.44
N ALA A 156 11.03 1.75 -15.40
CA ALA A 156 10.32 0.52 -15.70
C ALA A 156 11.29 -0.61 -16.08
N GLU A 157 12.26 -0.34 -16.95
CA GLU A 157 13.27 -1.33 -17.34
C GLU A 157 14.13 -1.77 -16.15
N ILE A 158 14.53 -0.82 -15.29
CA ILE A 158 15.29 -1.10 -14.06
C ILE A 158 14.48 -2.00 -13.09
N ILE A 159 13.20 -1.72 -12.92
CA ILE A 159 12.32 -2.48 -12.00
C ILE A 159 11.96 -3.85 -12.58
N PHE A 160 11.53 -3.92 -13.84
CA PHE A 160 11.00 -5.14 -14.44
C PHE A 160 12.09 -6.02 -15.06
N GLY A 161 13.30 -5.49 -15.28
CA GLY A 161 14.40 -6.20 -15.94
C GLY A 161 14.13 -6.47 -17.43
N THR A 162 13.19 -5.75 -18.04
CA THR A 162 12.79 -5.92 -19.44
C THR A 162 12.22 -4.64 -20.02
N THR A 163 12.38 -4.45 -21.32
CA THR A 163 11.82 -3.32 -22.07
C THR A 163 10.35 -3.53 -22.47
N THR A 164 9.79 -4.71 -22.20
CA THR A 164 8.42 -5.10 -22.58
C THR A 164 7.36 -4.10 -22.11
N TYR A 165 7.56 -3.50 -20.93
CA TYR A 165 6.58 -2.60 -20.31
C TYR A 165 6.83 -1.11 -20.57
N ASN A 166 7.89 -0.76 -21.32
CA ASN A 166 8.31 0.63 -21.52
C ASN A 166 7.23 1.49 -22.20
N GLN A 167 6.45 0.90 -23.12
CA GLN A 167 5.39 1.64 -23.80
C GLN A 167 4.17 1.83 -22.89
N VAL A 168 3.79 0.81 -22.11
CA VAL A 168 2.58 0.87 -21.28
C VAL A 168 2.73 1.85 -20.12
N THR A 169 3.94 2.00 -19.55
CA THR A 169 4.19 2.96 -18.46
C THR A 169 4.04 4.42 -18.87
N THR A 170 4.07 4.73 -20.17
CA THR A 170 3.84 6.09 -20.67
C THR A 170 2.35 6.49 -20.73
N ARG A 171 1.44 5.52 -20.58
CA ARG A 171 -0.02 5.76 -20.67
C ARG A 171 -0.57 6.57 -19.49
N GLY A 172 0.07 6.49 -18.32
CA GLY A 172 -0.36 7.18 -17.11
C GLY A 172 0.28 6.59 -15.85
N PRO A 173 -0.10 7.08 -14.66
CA PRO A 173 0.39 6.54 -13.40
C PRO A 173 -0.09 5.10 -13.21
N LEU A 174 0.81 4.24 -12.75
CA LEU A 174 0.52 2.85 -12.42
C LEU A 174 0.30 2.67 -10.92
N ILE A 175 -0.24 1.53 -10.53
CA ILE A 175 -0.39 1.13 -9.13
C ILE A 175 0.49 -0.07 -8.86
N GLY A 176 1.47 0.07 -7.99
CA GLY A 176 2.27 -1.05 -7.50
C GLY A 176 1.83 -1.48 -6.10
N LEU A 177 1.77 -2.79 -5.89
CA LEU A 177 1.51 -3.45 -4.62
C LEU A 177 2.73 -4.29 -4.25
N VAL A 178 3.18 -4.16 -3.01
CA VAL A 178 4.22 -5.04 -2.46
C VAL A 178 3.56 -5.97 -1.46
N VAL A 179 3.56 -7.26 -1.77
CA VAL A 179 3.00 -8.31 -0.91
C VAL A 179 4.08 -9.29 -0.49
N VAL A 180 3.97 -9.81 0.73
CA VAL A 180 4.91 -10.79 1.29
C VAL A 180 4.17 -11.91 1.99
N GLY A 181 4.73 -13.12 1.94
CA GLY A 181 4.15 -14.29 2.55
C GLY A 181 4.54 -15.57 1.81
N GLN A 182 4.32 -16.71 2.43
CA GLN A 182 4.62 -17.99 1.80
C GLN A 182 3.77 -18.21 0.55
N GLN A 183 4.38 -18.64 -0.56
CA GLN A 183 3.71 -18.92 -1.84
C GLN A 183 3.03 -17.70 -2.48
N VAL A 184 3.48 -16.48 -2.14
CA VAL A 184 2.82 -15.27 -2.61
C VAL A 184 3.01 -15.05 -4.13
N ASN A 185 4.16 -15.40 -4.70
CA ASN A 185 4.36 -15.24 -6.16
C ASN A 185 3.42 -16.14 -6.97
N SER A 186 3.32 -17.42 -6.60
CA SER A 186 2.46 -18.37 -7.30
C SER A 186 0.98 -18.01 -7.13
N TYR A 187 0.58 -17.55 -5.95
CA TYR A 187 -0.75 -17.00 -5.72
C TYR A 187 -1.02 -15.79 -6.62
N CYS A 188 -0.14 -14.79 -6.63
CA CYS A 188 -0.34 -13.56 -7.40
C CYS A 188 -0.46 -13.83 -8.90
N GLN A 189 0.37 -14.72 -9.45
CA GLN A 189 0.28 -15.12 -10.87
C GLN A 189 -1.08 -15.75 -11.20
N LYS A 190 -1.53 -16.69 -10.37
CA LYS A 190 -2.83 -17.34 -10.53
C LYS A 190 -3.98 -16.32 -10.41
N ALA A 191 -3.99 -15.53 -9.35
CA ALA A 191 -5.04 -14.55 -9.08
C ALA A 191 -5.14 -13.49 -10.19
N VAL A 192 -4.01 -13.04 -10.75
CA VAL A 192 -4.01 -12.11 -11.89
C VAL A 192 -4.55 -12.77 -13.15
N SER A 193 -4.21 -14.04 -13.42
CA SER A 193 -4.75 -14.77 -14.58
C SER A 193 -6.28 -14.97 -14.51
N GLU A 194 -6.86 -14.99 -13.31
CA GLU A 194 -8.31 -15.04 -13.08
C GLU A 194 -8.99 -13.69 -13.33
N ILE A 195 -8.25 -12.58 -13.17
CA ILE A 195 -8.75 -11.21 -13.36
C ILE A 195 -8.69 -10.79 -14.83
N THR A 196 -7.59 -11.10 -15.52
CA THR A 196 -7.38 -10.72 -16.91
C THR A 196 -6.46 -11.71 -17.63
N SER A 197 -6.76 -11.96 -18.91
CA SER A 197 -5.87 -12.68 -19.82
C SER A 197 -4.87 -11.76 -20.55
N GLU A 198 -5.01 -10.44 -20.39
CA GLU A 198 -4.17 -9.45 -21.07
C GLU A 198 -2.90 -9.16 -20.27
N THR A 199 -1.75 -9.48 -20.86
CA THR A 199 -0.43 -9.36 -20.23
C THR A 199 0.11 -7.94 -20.20
N ASP A 200 -0.47 -6.99 -20.94
CA ASP A 200 -0.08 -5.59 -20.93
C ASP A 200 -0.84 -4.76 -19.89
N LYS A 201 -1.78 -5.36 -19.14
CA LYS A 201 -2.54 -4.67 -18.08
C LYS A 201 -1.92 -4.82 -16.70
N ILE A 202 -1.33 -5.98 -16.42
CA ILE A 202 -0.82 -6.31 -15.09
C ILE A 202 0.53 -7.01 -15.22
N TYR A 203 1.51 -6.53 -14.45
CA TYR A 203 2.78 -7.20 -14.22
C TYR A 203 2.75 -7.90 -12.86
N VAL A 204 3.36 -9.09 -12.80
CA VAL A 204 3.59 -9.86 -11.57
C VAL A 204 5.01 -10.38 -11.58
N SER A 205 5.73 -10.24 -10.47
CA SER A 205 7.04 -10.87 -10.32
C SER A 205 6.95 -12.40 -10.51
N ASN A 206 7.90 -12.94 -11.28
CA ASN A 206 7.82 -14.31 -11.78
C ASN A 206 8.87 -15.27 -11.22
N ASP A 207 9.99 -14.78 -10.69
CA ASP A 207 11.08 -15.59 -10.14
C ASP A 207 11.38 -15.15 -8.70
N GLN A 208 11.31 -16.09 -7.76
CA GLN A 208 11.59 -15.84 -6.34
C GLN A 208 12.96 -15.18 -6.11
N ARG A 209 13.96 -15.47 -6.95
CA ARG A 209 15.31 -14.89 -6.82
C ARG A 209 15.37 -13.41 -7.20
N THR A 210 14.55 -13.00 -8.17
CA THR A 210 14.54 -11.61 -8.65
C THR A 210 13.45 -10.78 -7.96
N SER A 211 12.38 -11.41 -7.47
CA SER A 211 11.21 -10.73 -6.92
C SER A 211 11.57 -9.78 -5.77
N THR A 212 12.45 -10.20 -4.84
CA THR A 212 12.91 -9.33 -3.76
C THR A 212 13.66 -8.10 -4.29
N VAL A 213 14.56 -8.30 -5.25
CA VAL A 213 15.31 -7.19 -5.88
C VAL A 213 14.36 -6.23 -6.60
N GLN A 214 13.34 -6.76 -7.30
CA GLN A 214 12.34 -5.94 -7.99
C GLN A 214 11.48 -5.14 -7.02
N VAL A 215 11.08 -5.75 -5.89
CA VAL A 215 10.35 -5.08 -4.81
C VAL A 215 11.19 -3.94 -4.23
N ASP A 216 12.45 -4.22 -3.84
CA ASP A 216 13.37 -3.21 -3.30
C ASP A 216 13.57 -2.06 -4.29
N THR A 217 13.81 -2.41 -5.55
CA THR A 217 14.02 -1.44 -6.64
C THR A 217 12.77 -0.59 -6.85
N PHE A 218 11.58 -1.18 -6.87
CA PHE A 218 10.31 -0.47 -6.99
C PHE A 218 10.09 0.50 -5.83
N ILE A 219 10.32 0.06 -4.58
CA ILE A 219 10.18 0.91 -3.39
C ILE A 219 11.13 2.12 -3.48
N ASN A 220 12.40 1.88 -3.82
CA ASN A 220 13.39 2.95 -3.92
C ASN A 220 13.05 3.96 -5.02
N VAL A 221 12.74 3.48 -6.22
CA VAL A 221 12.37 4.33 -7.36
C VAL A 221 11.09 5.11 -7.09
N SER A 222 10.05 4.45 -6.56
CA SER A 222 8.78 5.12 -6.27
C SER A 222 8.91 6.19 -5.19
N ASN A 223 9.77 5.99 -4.18
CA ASN A 223 10.04 7.00 -3.16
C ASN A 223 10.79 8.21 -3.73
N MET A 224 11.74 8.01 -4.66
CA MET A 224 12.42 9.12 -5.34
C MET A 224 11.45 9.96 -6.19
N ASN A 225 10.55 9.29 -6.93
CA ASN A 225 9.58 9.97 -7.80
C ASN A 225 8.44 10.69 -7.04
N LEU A 226 8.22 10.37 -5.77
CA LEU A 226 7.23 11.05 -4.92
C LEU A 226 7.81 12.27 -4.17
N GLN A 227 9.13 12.50 -4.26
CA GLN A 227 9.81 13.65 -3.65
C GLN A 227 9.95 14.85 -4.61
N THR A 228 9.51 14.71 -5.87
CA THR A 228 9.54 15.74 -6.91
C THR A 228 8.14 16.26 -7.22
#